data_AF-A0A8T5H547-F1
#
_entry.id   AF-A0A8T5H547-F1
#
_cell.length_a   1.000
_cell.length_b   1.000
_cell.length_c   1.000
_cell.angle_alpha   90.00
_cell.angle_beta   90.00
_cell.angle_gamma   90.00
#
_symmetry.space_group_name_H-M   'P 1'
#
loop_
_entity.id
_entity.type
_entity.pdbx_description
1 polymer ?
#
loop_
_entity_poly.entity_id
_entity_poly.type
_entity_poly.pdbx_seq_one_letter_code
_entity_poly.pdbx_strand_id
1 'polypeptide(L)'
;MKPEDLLQDIQEVLQEPDTPPSKWRKPAVITISILLSLLMLSFIIVSYPIGPIIQGQAESEPLKNNVLDLGEFSVIFSETSLIQLQQMYFTEQEVEWSACLSGRKIDDEYHVTSVYQPKMFQQTFNHVSFEPCNQETLILLHTHPYKSCIASVTDHNTLDKMQKTNPDVLMIVMCESERFSVYR
;
A
#
# COMPACT_ATOMS: atom_id res chain seq x y z
N MET A 1 -7.41 -34.80 -67.65
CA MET A 1 -7.74 -33.62 -66.84
C MET A 1 -6.60 -32.64 -67.01
N LYS A 2 -6.86 -31.42 -67.49
CA LYS A 2 -5.78 -30.45 -67.73
C LYS A 2 -5.46 -29.75 -66.42
N PRO A 3 -4.19 -29.39 -66.15
CA PRO A 3 -3.80 -28.67 -64.93
C PRO A 3 -4.55 -27.35 -64.74
N GLU A 4 -5.02 -26.75 -65.84
CA GLU A 4 -5.82 -25.53 -65.87
C GLU A 4 -7.19 -25.69 -65.20
N ASP A 5 -7.82 -26.87 -65.35
CA ASP A 5 -9.14 -27.16 -64.77
C ASP A 5 -9.06 -27.23 -63.23
N LEU A 6 -7.95 -27.78 -62.70
CA LEU A 6 -7.73 -27.91 -61.25
C LEU A 6 -7.53 -26.54 -60.58
N LEU A 7 -6.90 -25.59 -61.27
CA LEU A 7 -6.71 -24.23 -60.76
C LEU A 7 -8.02 -23.45 -60.72
N GLN A 8 -8.92 -23.72 -61.66
CA GLN A 8 -10.21 -23.05 -61.75
C GLN A 8 -11.15 -23.52 -60.62
N ASP A 9 -11.18 -24.83 -60.35
CA ASP A 9 -11.95 -25.39 -59.23
C ASP A 9 -11.43 -24.88 -57.87
N ILE A 10 -10.10 -24.73 -57.72
CA ILE A 10 -9.51 -24.16 -56.50
C ILE A 10 -9.88 -22.67 -56.36
N GLN A 11 -9.91 -21.91 -57.46
CA GLN A 11 -10.32 -20.50 -57.41
C GLN A 11 -11.82 -20.34 -57.10
N GLU A 12 -12.67 -21.22 -57.60
CA GLU A 12 -14.11 -21.20 -57.33
C GLU A 12 -14.42 -21.58 -55.88
N VAL A 13 -13.70 -22.56 -55.31
CA VAL A 13 -13.83 -22.92 -53.88
C VAL A 13 -13.26 -21.84 -52.95
N LEU A 14 -12.26 -21.07 -53.40
CA LEU A 14 -11.67 -19.97 -52.63
C LEU A 14 -12.41 -18.63 -52.81
N GLN A 15 -13.35 -18.52 -53.76
CA GLN A 15 -14.26 -17.37 -53.84
C GLN A 15 -15.32 -17.50 -52.75
N GLU A 16 -15.00 -16.96 -51.57
CA GLU A 16 -16.01 -16.79 -50.53
C GLU A 16 -17.19 -15.97 -51.08
N PRO A 17 -18.44 -16.41 -50.86
CA PRO A 17 -19.61 -15.73 -51.38
C PRO A 17 -19.61 -14.28 -50.89
N ASP A 18 -19.67 -13.37 -51.87
CA ASP A 18 -19.56 -11.92 -51.70
C ASP A 18 -20.84 -11.37 -51.05
N THR A 19 -21.05 -11.73 -49.78
CA THR A 19 -22.22 -11.31 -49.02
C THR A 19 -22.04 -9.84 -48.66
N PRO A 20 -22.99 -8.95 -49.04
CA PRO A 20 -22.85 -7.53 -48.76
C PRO A 20 -22.75 -7.34 -47.25
N PRO A 21 -21.79 -6.53 -46.77
CA PRO A 21 -21.56 -6.37 -45.34
C PRO A 21 -22.84 -5.84 -44.68
N SER A 22 -23.33 -6.59 -43.68
CA SER A 22 -24.48 -6.15 -42.89
C SER A 22 -24.22 -4.76 -42.32
N LYS A 23 -25.15 -3.82 -42.55
CA LYS A 23 -25.07 -2.44 -42.06
C LYS A 23 -24.93 -2.37 -40.53
N TRP A 24 -25.32 -3.44 -39.82
CA TRP A 24 -25.22 -3.57 -38.37
C TRP A 24 -23.88 -4.09 -37.85
N ARG A 25 -23.01 -4.63 -38.73
CA ARG A 25 -21.73 -5.22 -38.30
C ARG A 25 -20.83 -4.18 -37.65
N LYS A 26 -20.72 -2.98 -38.22
CA LYS A 26 -19.88 -1.88 -37.70
C LYS A 26 -20.34 -1.40 -36.32
N PRO A 27 -21.61 -0.99 -36.11
CA PRO A 27 -22.04 -0.54 -34.78
C PRO A 27 -21.97 -1.69 -33.76
N ALA A 28 -22.32 -2.93 -34.13
CA ALA A 28 -22.20 -4.07 -33.22
C ALA A 28 -20.76 -4.30 -32.73
N VAL A 29 -19.78 -4.26 -33.63
CA VAL A 29 -18.36 -4.39 -33.26
C VAL A 29 -17.93 -3.26 -32.33
N ILE A 30 -18.28 -2.01 -32.63
CA ILE A 30 -17.95 -0.86 -31.76
C ILE A 30 -18.58 -1.02 -30.38
N THR A 31 -19.87 -1.38 -30.31
CA THR A 31 -20.58 -1.58 -29.03
C THR A 31 -19.96 -2.73 -28.23
N ILE A 32 -19.64 -3.86 -28.87
CA ILE A 32 -18.97 -4.98 -28.21
C ILE A 32 -17.59 -4.56 -27.70
N SER A 33 -16.81 -3.83 -28.49
CA SER A 33 -15.50 -3.32 -28.07
C SER A 33 -15.61 -2.40 -26.86
N ILE A 34 -16.55 -1.44 -26.87
CA ILE A 34 -16.78 -0.54 -25.72
C ILE A 34 -17.19 -1.34 -24.49
N LEU A 35 -18.10 -2.30 -24.64
CA LEU A 35 -18.55 -3.16 -23.55
C LEU A 35 -17.37 -3.95 -22.95
N LEU A 36 -16.52 -4.56 -23.79
CA LEU A 36 -15.35 -5.30 -23.34
C LEU A 36 -14.34 -4.38 -22.64
N SER A 37 -14.11 -3.17 -23.15
CA SER A 37 -13.26 -2.17 -22.49
C SER A 37 -13.81 -1.77 -21.12
N LEU A 38 -15.13 -1.55 -21.01
CA LEU A 38 -15.78 -1.26 -19.73
C LEU A 38 -15.69 -2.42 -18.76
N LEU A 39 -15.84 -3.67 -19.23
CA LEU A 39 -15.67 -4.85 -18.39
C LEU A 39 -14.24 -4.97 -17.87
N MET A 40 -13.23 -4.76 -18.72
CA MET A 40 -11.83 -4.75 -18.28
C MET A 40 -11.56 -3.63 -17.26
N LEU A 41 -12.10 -2.43 -17.48
CA LEU A 41 -11.96 -1.33 -16.54
C LEU A 41 -12.66 -1.64 -15.20
N SER A 42 -13.84 -2.24 -15.24
CA SER A 42 -14.57 -2.66 -14.04
C SER A 42 -13.79 -3.69 -13.23
N PHE A 43 -13.12 -4.63 -13.91
CA PHE A 43 -12.27 -5.62 -13.25
C PHE A 43 -11.10 -4.94 -12.53
N ILE A 44 -10.43 -3.97 -13.16
CA ILE A 44 -9.34 -3.24 -12.51
C ILE A 44 -9.84 -2.49 -11.26
N ILE A 45 -10.99 -1.80 -11.35
CA ILE A 45 -11.55 -1.04 -10.22
C ILE A 45 -11.96 -1.97 -9.07
N VAL A 46 -12.50 -3.14 -9.37
CA VAL A 46 -12.93 -4.12 -8.35
C VAL A 46 -11.74 -4.89 -7.76
N SER A 47 -10.75 -5.25 -8.58
CA SER A 47 -9.60 -6.05 -8.14
C SER A 47 -8.53 -5.24 -7.42
N TYR A 48 -8.38 -3.95 -7.72
CA TYR A 48 -7.41 -3.08 -7.06
C TYR A 48 -8.17 -2.14 -6.10
N PRO A 49 -8.07 -2.34 -4.78
CA PRO A 49 -8.71 -1.46 -3.81
C PRO A 49 -7.95 -0.13 -3.76
N ILE A 50 -8.27 0.78 -4.68
CA ILE A 50 -7.67 2.13 -4.75
C ILE A 50 -8.12 2.97 -3.54
N GLY A 51 -9.31 2.71 -3.00
CA GLY A 51 -9.87 3.44 -1.86
C GLY A 51 -8.93 3.50 -0.65
N PRO A 52 -8.51 2.36 -0.09
CA PRO A 52 -7.55 2.31 1.02
C PRO A 52 -6.23 3.04 0.74
N ILE A 53 -5.73 3.01 -0.50
CA ILE A 53 -4.50 3.71 -0.88
C ILE A 53 -4.69 5.23 -0.82
N ILE A 54 -5.79 5.74 -1.37
CA ILE A 54 -6.10 7.19 -1.33
C ILE A 54 -6.30 7.64 0.11
N GLN A 55 -7.06 6.87 0.89
CA GLN A 55 -7.31 7.18 2.28
C GLN A 55 -6.01 7.14 3.11
N GLY A 56 -5.15 6.14 2.88
CA GLY A 56 -3.84 6.06 3.54
C GLY A 56 -2.93 7.25 3.19
N GLN A 57 -2.92 7.71 1.94
CA GLN A 57 -2.17 8.90 1.54
C GLN A 57 -2.74 10.20 2.12
N ALA A 58 -4.05 10.25 2.39
CA ALA A 58 -4.68 11.40 3.03
C ALA A 58 -4.45 11.45 4.54
N GLU A 59 -4.31 10.29 5.19
CA GLU A 59 -4.10 10.12 6.64
C GLU A 59 -2.60 10.17 7.04
N SER A 60 -1.69 10.20 6.07
CA SER A 60 -0.25 10.11 6.34
C SER A 60 0.49 11.37 5.93
N GLU A 61 1.49 11.71 6.73
CA GLU A 61 2.37 12.84 6.49
C GLU A 61 3.72 12.39 5.90
N PRO A 62 4.23 13.10 4.89
CA PRO A 62 5.58 12.87 4.39
C PRO A 62 6.61 13.46 5.35
N LEU A 63 7.68 12.73 5.60
CA LEU A 63 8.82 13.16 6.38
C LEU A 63 9.59 14.27 5.63
N LYS A 64 9.89 15.39 6.29
CA LYS A 64 10.69 16.48 5.72
C LYS A 64 11.82 16.84 6.67
N ASN A 65 13.07 16.72 6.22
CA ASN A 65 14.27 17.00 7.02
C ASN A 65 14.27 16.28 8.38
N ASN A 66 13.89 15.00 8.38
CA ASN A 66 13.75 14.15 9.58
C ASN A 66 12.66 14.60 10.57
N VAL A 67 11.73 15.45 10.14
CA VAL A 67 10.61 15.92 10.96
C VAL A 67 9.28 15.50 10.34
N LEU A 68 8.40 14.94 11.17
CA LEU A 68 6.97 14.84 10.91
C LEU A 68 6.28 15.99 11.63
N ASP A 69 5.78 16.95 10.85
CA ASP A 69 5.03 18.10 11.35
C ASP A 69 3.53 17.78 11.26
N LEU A 70 2.87 17.67 12.41
CA LEU A 70 1.47 17.28 12.54
C LEU A 70 0.59 18.48 12.93
N GLY A 71 1.14 19.71 12.85
CA GLY A 71 0.47 20.95 13.19
C GLY A 71 0.42 21.24 14.70
N GLU A 72 -0.09 20.31 15.51
CA GLU A 72 -0.17 20.46 16.97
C GLU A 72 1.11 20.04 17.70
N PHE A 73 1.81 19.06 17.16
CA PHE A 73 3.04 18.51 17.71
C PHE A 73 3.95 18.00 16.57
N SER A 74 5.20 17.68 16.88
CA SER A 74 6.13 17.15 15.90
C SER A 74 6.88 15.92 16.40
N VAL A 75 7.28 15.06 15.45
CA VAL A 75 8.19 13.93 15.70
C VAL A 75 9.48 14.19 14.95
N ILE A 76 10.58 14.29 15.68
CA ILE A 76 11.89 14.65 15.16
C ILE A 76 12.80 13.44 15.30
N PHE A 77 13.16 12.85 14.18
CA PHE A 77 14.08 11.70 14.14
C PHE A 77 15.52 12.19 14.11
N SER A 78 16.34 11.65 15.01
CA SER A 78 17.79 11.67 14.81
C SER A 78 18.15 10.99 13.49
N GLU A 79 19.20 11.48 12.84
CA GLU A 79 19.68 10.93 11.55
C GLU A 79 19.96 9.43 11.63
N THR A 80 20.59 8.99 12.73
CA THR A 80 20.91 7.58 12.97
C THR A 80 19.65 6.71 13.11
N SER A 81 18.64 7.19 13.82
CA SER A 81 17.37 6.46 13.99
C SER A 81 16.60 6.36 12.68
N LEU A 82 16.57 7.43 11.90
CA LEU A 82 15.90 7.43 10.60
C LEU A 82 16.56 6.44 9.63
N ILE A 83 17.89 6.45 9.52
CA ILE A 83 18.63 5.52 8.67
C ILE A 83 18.34 4.06 9.08
N GLN A 84 18.30 3.78 10.39
CA GLN A 84 17.95 2.44 10.90
C GLN A 84 16.53 2.03 10.51
N LEU A 85 15.54 2.91 10.68
CA LEU A 85 14.15 2.63 10.29
C LEU A 85 14.01 2.38 8.78
N GLN A 86 14.65 3.20 7.96
CA GLN A 86 14.65 3.03 6.51
C GLN A 86 15.31 1.69 6.11
N GLN A 87 16.43 1.34 6.74
CA GLN A 87 17.10 0.07 6.49
C GLN A 87 16.22 -1.13 6.87
N MET A 88 15.54 -1.08 8.03
CA MET A 88 14.57 -2.10 8.44
C MET A 88 13.42 -2.20 7.43
N TYR A 89 12.87 -1.06 6.99
CA TYR A 89 11.80 -1.03 5.99
C TYR A 89 12.19 -1.73 4.69
N PHE A 90 13.38 -1.46 4.15
CA PHE A 90 13.84 -2.09 2.91
C PHE A 90 14.21 -3.57 3.07
N THR A 91 14.61 -3.98 4.26
CA THR A 91 15.01 -5.38 4.55
C THR A 91 13.78 -6.28 4.74
N GLU A 92 12.69 -5.75 5.30
CA GLU A 92 11.51 -6.49 5.72
C GLU A 92 10.26 -6.15 4.89
N GLN A 93 10.40 -5.87 3.59
CA GLN A 93 9.26 -5.43 2.76
C GLN A 93 8.16 -6.48 2.56
N GLU A 94 8.48 -7.76 2.76
CA GLU A 94 7.55 -8.87 2.52
C GLU A 94 6.59 -9.13 3.69
N VAL A 95 6.88 -8.57 4.87
CA VAL A 95 6.12 -8.81 6.11
C VAL A 95 5.96 -7.55 6.93
N GLU A 96 4.91 -7.48 7.75
CA GLU A 96 4.81 -6.44 8.76
C GLU A 96 5.85 -6.67 9.88
N TRP A 97 6.39 -5.58 10.41
CA TRP A 97 7.31 -5.58 11.53
C TRP A 97 7.00 -4.41 12.47
N SER A 98 7.54 -4.47 13.69
CA SER A 98 7.36 -3.42 14.69
C SER A 98 8.70 -2.96 15.25
N ALA A 99 8.76 -1.73 15.72
CA ALA A 99 9.88 -1.17 16.46
C ALA A 99 9.39 -0.29 17.61
N CYS A 100 10.15 -0.32 18.69
CA CYS A 100 10.01 0.55 19.84
C CYS A 100 10.97 1.72 19.66
N LEU A 101 10.45 2.94 19.55
CA LEU A 101 11.27 4.13 19.42
C LEU A 101 11.40 4.81 20.77
N SER A 102 12.64 5.10 21.16
CA SER A 102 12.96 5.75 22.44
C SER A 102 13.66 7.09 22.20
N GLY A 103 13.54 7.96 23.20
CA GLY A 103 14.06 9.30 23.14
C GLY A 103 13.47 10.16 24.26
N ARG A 104 13.13 11.40 23.94
CA ARG A 104 12.57 12.33 24.91
C ARG A 104 11.49 13.20 24.30
N LYS A 105 10.48 13.53 25.12
CA LYS A 105 9.49 14.55 24.82
C LYS A 105 9.93 15.87 25.44
N ILE A 106 9.95 16.95 24.66
CA ILE A 106 10.20 18.32 25.12
C ILE A 106 9.01 19.13 24.61
N ASP A 107 8.14 19.56 25.53
CA ASP A 107 6.86 20.21 25.17
C ASP A 107 6.05 19.32 24.20
N ASP A 108 5.71 19.85 23.02
CA ASP A 108 5.01 19.13 21.94
C ASP A 108 5.96 18.57 20.87
N GLU A 109 7.23 18.36 21.21
CA GLU A 109 8.22 17.75 20.31
C GLU A 109 8.69 16.40 20.83
N TYR A 110 8.58 15.37 19.97
CA TYR A 110 8.98 14.01 20.22
C TYR A 110 10.32 13.72 19.55
N HIS A 111 11.41 13.82 20.31
CA HIS A 111 12.78 13.64 19.81
C HIS A 111 13.18 12.16 19.87
N VAL A 112 13.21 11.47 18.73
CA VAL A 112 13.56 10.04 18.61
C VAL A 112 15.06 9.86 18.41
N THR A 113 15.72 9.22 19.37
CA THR A 113 17.18 9.05 19.38
C THR A 113 17.64 7.61 19.18
N SER A 114 16.76 6.63 19.37
CA SER A 114 17.10 5.22 19.20
C SER A 114 15.92 4.39 18.74
N VAL A 115 16.23 3.32 18.00
CA VAL A 115 15.28 2.34 17.48
C VAL A 115 15.62 0.98 18.05
N TYR A 116 14.62 0.25 18.54
CA TYR A 116 14.76 -1.13 18.98
C TYR A 116 13.70 -1.98 18.29
N GLN A 117 14.12 -3.02 17.57
CA GLN A 117 13.20 -4.00 16.99
C GLN A 117 12.96 -5.12 18.02
N PRO A 118 11.76 -5.21 18.63
CA PRO A 118 11.47 -6.28 19.58
C PRO A 118 11.47 -7.65 18.89
N LYS A 119 11.52 -8.72 19.68
CA LYS A 119 11.42 -10.07 19.13
C LYS A 119 10.03 -10.29 18.52
N MET A 120 10.00 -10.64 17.23
CA MET A 120 8.78 -11.02 16.53
C MET A 120 8.38 -12.46 16.89
N PHE A 121 7.12 -12.67 17.29
CA PHE A 121 6.56 -14.00 17.54
C PHE A 121 5.78 -14.53 16.32
N GLN A 122 5.10 -13.63 15.61
CA GLN A 122 4.36 -13.93 14.39
C GLN A 122 4.46 -12.74 13.44
N GLN A 123 4.74 -13.02 12.17
CA GLN A 123 4.78 -12.02 11.10
C GLN A 123 4.04 -12.58 9.88
N THR A 124 2.97 -11.91 9.49
CA THR A 124 2.30 -12.10 8.20
C THR A 124 2.19 -10.75 7.51
N PHE A 125 1.67 -10.74 6.29
CA PHE A 125 1.45 -9.53 5.52
C PHE A 125 0.46 -8.53 6.15
N ASN A 126 -0.36 -8.98 7.10
CA ASN A 126 -1.48 -8.20 7.66
C ASN A 126 -1.65 -8.40 9.17
N HIS A 127 -0.66 -9.00 9.81
CA HIS A 127 -0.67 -9.26 11.24
C HIS A 127 0.75 -9.45 11.74
N VAL A 128 1.11 -8.67 12.76
CA VAL A 128 2.35 -8.83 13.50
C VAL A 128 2.05 -8.97 15.00
N SER A 129 2.75 -9.91 15.64
CA SER A 129 2.74 -10.08 17.10
C SER A 129 4.18 -10.13 17.59
N PHE A 130 4.48 -9.38 18.63
CA PHE A 130 5.85 -9.13 19.07
C PHE A 130 5.96 -9.00 20.59
N GLU A 131 7.19 -9.07 21.09
CA GLU A 131 7.52 -8.79 22.48
C GLU A 131 7.13 -7.36 22.85
N PRO A 132 6.45 -7.14 23.99
CA PRO A 132 6.06 -5.79 24.41
C PRO A 132 7.24 -4.82 24.49
N CYS A 133 7.05 -3.60 24.02
CA CYS A 133 8.00 -2.52 24.20
C CYS A 133 8.21 -2.18 25.68
N ASN A 134 9.39 -1.65 26.01
CA ASN A 134 9.67 -1.13 27.35
C ASN A 134 8.72 0.05 27.67
N GLN A 135 8.43 0.28 28.95
CA GLN A 135 7.63 1.42 29.43
C GLN A 135 8.26 2.78 29.07
N GLU A 136 9.57 2.83 28.87
CA GLU A 136 10.30 4.03 28.42
C GLU A 136 10.14 4.33 26.92
N THR A 137 9.47 3.45 26.17
CA THR A 137 9.19 3.67 24.75
C THR A 137 8.29 4.87 24.56
N LEU A 138 8.74 5.80 23.72
CA LEU A 138 8.05 7.04 23.41
C LEU A 138 7.03 6.82 22.27
N ILE A 139 7.39 5.97 21.31
CA ILE A 139 6.57 5.69 20.14
C ILE A 139 6.60 4.20 19.84
N LEU A 140 5.42 3.57 19.74
CA LEU A 140 5.27 2.25 19.16
C LEU A 140 5.12 2.40 17.64
N LEU A 141 6.10 1.91 16.87
CA LEU A 141 6.05 1.92 15.42
C LEU A 141 5.74 0.52 14.88
N HIS A 142 4.91 0.42 13.86
CA HIS A 142 4.83 -0.77 13.02
C HIS A 142 4.64 -0.42 11.55
N THR A 143 4.97 -1.35 10.68
CA THR A 143 4.77 -1.20 9.23
C THR A 143 3.45 -1.80 8.79
N HIS A 144 2.90 -1.20 7.74
CA HIS A 144 1.78 -1.74 6.96
C HIS A 144 2.21 -1.93 5.51
N PRO A 145 1.46 -2.70 4.71
CA PRO A 145 1.70 -2.83 3.29
C PRO A 145 1.83 -1.50 2.55
N TYR A 146 2.59 -1.51 1.46
CA TYR A 146 2.87 -0.31 0.66
C TYR A 146 1.62 0.53 0.37
N LYS A 147 1.67 1.81 0.79
CA LYS A 147 0.58 2.81 0.69
C LYS A 147 -0.68 2.58 1.52
N SER A 148 -0.71 1.56 2.38
CA SER A 148 -1.75 1.40 3.39
C SER A 148 -1.23 1.99 4.70
N CYS A 149 -1.64 3.20 5.08
CA CYS A 149 -1.10 3.89 6.28
C CYS A 149 -2.14 3.99 7.41
N ILE A 150 -3.27 3.30 7.29
CA ILE A 150 -4.41 3.44 8.20
C ILE A 150 -4.31 2.39 9.30
N ALA A 151 -4.25 2.82 10.55
CA ALA A 151 -4.25 1.93 11.71
C ALA A 151 -5.49 1.04 11.73
N SER A 152 -5.29 -0.24 12.06
CA SER A 152 -6.38 -1.18 12.26
C SER A 152 -7.09 -0.93 13.60
N VAL A 153 -8.29 -1.50 13.76
CA VAL A 153 -8.99 -1.49 15.07
C VAL A 153 -8.13 -2.17 16.15
N THR A 154 -7.33 -3.18 15.79
CA THR A 154 -6.40 -3.83 16.71
C THR A 154 -5.25 -2.91 17.13
N ASP A 155 -4.79 -2.06 16.20
CA ASP A 155 -3.72 -1.09 16.42
C ASP A 155 -4.21 -0.04 17.44
N HIS A 156 -5.40 0.54 17.23
CA HIS A 156 -6.03 1.46 18.20
C HIS A 156 -6.21 0.84 19.58
N ASN A 157 -6.73 -0.40 19.65
CA ASN A 157 -6.87 -1.10 20.94
C ASN A 157 -5.52 -1.35 21.64
N THR A 158 -4.43 -1.49 20.87
CA THR A 158 -3.08 -1.66 21.41
C THR A 158 -2.55 -0.33 21.95
N LEU A 159 -2.72 0.76 21.21
CA LEU A 159 -2.40 2.11 21.65
C LEU A 159 -3.16 2.46 22.94
N ASP A 160 -4.49 2.27 22.97
CA ASP A 160 -5.34 2.52 24.14
C ASP A 160 -4.85 1.78 25.41
N LYS A 161 -4.34 0.56 25.24
CA LYS A 161 -3.79 -0.22 26.35
C LYS A 161 -2.44 0.33 26.81
N MET A 162 -1.57 0.72 25.90
CA MET A 162 -0.27 1.32 26.24
C MET A 162 -0.45 2.67 26.93
N GLN A 163 -1.41 3.48 26.48
CA GLN A 163 -1.69 4.81 27.03
C GLN A 163 -2.21 4.80 28.47
N LYS A 164 -2.80 3.68 28.91
CA LYS A 164 -3.13 3.49 30.34
C LYS A 164 -1.90 3.47 31.24
N THR A 165 -0.73 3.15 30.69
CA THR A 165 0.54 3.10 31.44
C THR A 165 1.41 4.31 31.13
N ASN A 166 1.46 4.74 29.87
CA ASN A 166 2.20 5.92 29.42
C ASN A 166 1.28 6.81 28.54
N PRO A 167 0.63 7.85 29.10
CA PRO A 167 -0.34 8.67 28.36
C PRO A 167 0.30 9.52 27.25
N ASP A 168 1.62 9.63 27.21
CA ASP A 168 2.34 10.37 26.18
C ASP A 168 2.79 9.50 25.00
N VAL A 169 2.60 8.18 25.06
CA VAL A 169 3.01 7.27 23.99
C VAL A 169 2.20 7.51 22.72
N LEU A 170 2.90 7.52 21.59
CA LEU A 170 2.31 7.60 20.26
C LEU A 170 2.35 6.23 19.58
N MET A 171 1.47 6.03 18.61
CA MET A 171 1.62 4.97 17.62
C MET A 171 1.94 5.57 16.26
N ILE A 172 2.96 5.04 15.59
CA ILE A 172 3.31 5.43 14.22
C ILE A 172 3.14 4.23 13.30
N VAL A 173 2.41 4.42 12.21
CA VAL A 173 2.32 3.45 11.11
C VAL A 173 3.21 3.92 9.97
N MET A 174 4.20 3.11 9.61
CA MET A 174 5.11 3.37 8.49
C MET A 174 4.68 2.56 7.26
N CYS A 175 4.26 3.24 6.19
CA CYS A 175 3.77 2.59 4.97
C CYS A 175 4.69 2.82 3.76
N GLU A 176 5.58 3.82 3.83
CA GLU A 176 6.68 4.07 2.89
C GLU A 176 7.93 4.50 3.66
N SER A 177 9.10 4.50 3.02
CA SER A 177 10.38 4.87 3.66
C SER A 177 10.40 6.28 4.27
N GLU A 178 9.50 7.16 3.84
CA GLU A 178 9.41 8.56 4.26
C GLU A 178 7.96 9.00 4.50
N ARG A 179 7.03 8.07 4.76
CA ARG A 179 5.62 8.41 4.97
C ARG A 179 5.03 7.64 6.14
N PHE A 180 4.38 8.39 7.02
CA PHE A 180 3.96 7.92 8.32
C PHE A 180 2.58 8.45 8.67
N SER A 181 1.74 7.62 9.29
CA SER A 181 0.55 8.07 10.00
C SER A 181 0.81 8.02 11.50
N VAL A 182 0.33 9.02 12.24
CA VAL A 182 0.61 9.16 13.66
C VAL A 182 -0.70 9.22 14.43
N TYR A 183 -0.80 8.39 15.46
CA TYR A 183 -1.99 8.24 16.30
C TYR A 183 -1.62 8.51 17.76
N ARG A 184 -2.53 9.21 18.45
CA ARG A 184 -2.45 9.63 19.83
C ARG A 184 -3.77 9.32 20.51
#